data_AF-A0A1F8M878-F1
#
_entry.id   AF-A0A1F8M878-F1
#
_cell.length_a   1.000
_cell.length_b   1.000
_cell.length_c   1.000
_cell.angle_alpha   90.00
_cell.angle_beta   90.00
_cell.angle_gamma   90.00
#
_symmetry.space_group_name_H-M   'P 1'
#
loop_
_entity.id
_entity.type
_entity.pdbx_description
1 polymer ?
#
loop_
_entity_poly.entity_id
_entity_poly.type
_entity_poly.pdbx_seq_one_letter_code
_entity_poly.pdbx_strand_id
1 'polypeptide(L)'
;MKSLILASGFGTRLYPLTATKAKALLEYKGKALISHVVDKIPQGIDILVNTNKKFEADFRRWQATLDRAVTLCVEPVFTEEQAFGAVGSLDYWIRAKKINDDLLVIASDNYFEFDLPKFIAAYNGENTLAAVYDIGDKSKASQYGVVHLDGRKIAELAEKPAQPKSSLVAIACYIFPPRIFPLLFQCRPQGRKDNLGNFISYLVEKDEVHGYTFSDAWFDIGSIEVYQSLQ
;
A
#
# COMPACT_ATOMS: atom_id res chain seq x y z
N MET A 1 -3.56 -17.35 1.65
CA MET A 1 -3.20 -15.94 1.46
C MET A 1 -4.46 -15.11 1.27
N LYS A 2 -4.52 -13.92 1.86
CA LYS A 2 -5.57 -12.90 1.63
C LYS A 2 -4.93 -11.62 1.10
N SER A 3 -5.74 -10.68 0.60
CA SER A 3 -5.29 -9.33 0.27
C SER A 3 -6.03 -8.28 1.09
N LEU A 4 -5.29 -7.28 1.58
CA LEU A 4 -5.84 -6.06 2.15
C LEU A 4 -5.34 -4.85 1.35
N ILE A 5 -6.25 -4.20 0.64
CA ILE A 5 -5.98 -2.96 -0.07
C ILE A 5 -6.23 -1.78 0.88
N LEU A 6 -5.23 -0.91 1.02
CA LEU A 6 -5.29 0.27 1.88
C LEU A 6 -5.91 1.47 1.14
N ALA A 7 -7.12 1.85 1.52
CA ALA A 7 -7.90 2.92 0.88
C ALA A 7 -8.57 3.91 1.86
N SER A 8 -8.16 3.92 3.14
CA SER A 8 -8.64 4.85 4.18
C SER A 8 -7.91 6.21 4.20
N GLY A 9 -7.06 6.52 3.23
CA GLY A 9 -6.38 7.82 3.16
C GLY A 9 -7.32 8.97 2.78
N PHE A 10 -7.26 10.10 3.50
CA PHE A 10 -8.04 11.30 3.17
C PHE A 10 -7.54 12.02 1.91
N GLY A 11 -6.30 11.77 1.49
CA GLY A 11 -5.76 12.33 0.25
C GLY A 11 -5.71 13.86 0.24
N THR A 12 -5.44 14.52 1.37
CA THR A 12 -5.50 15.99 1.51
C THR A 12 -4.57 16.75 0.57
N ARG A 13 -3.47 16.13 0.12
CA ARG A 13 -2.58 16.64 -0.94
C ARG A 13 -3.23 16.80 -2.32
N LEU A 14 -4.42 16.20 -2.51
CA LEU A 14 -5.20 16.27 -3.76
C LEU A 14 -6.38 17.25 -3.66
N TYR A 15 -6.48 18.05 -2.60
CA TYR A 15 -7.57 19.03 -2.47
C TYR A 15 -7.53 20.08 -3.59
N PRO A 16 -8.67 20.37 -4.25
CA PRO A 16 -10.04 20.07 -3.81
C PRO A 16 -10.64 18.75 -4.33
N LEU A 17 -9.94 17.97 -5.16
CA LEU A 17 -10.48 16.75 -5.79
C LEU A 17 -10.99 15.73 -4.77
N THR A 18 -10.32 15.64 -3.62
CA THR A 18 -10.62 14.66 -2.56
C THR A 18 -11.40 15.25 -1.37
N ALA A 19 -11.92 16.49 -1.50
CA ALA A 19 -12.72 17.10 -0.44
C ALA A 19 -14.01 16.30 -0.15
N THR A 20 -14.65 15.81 -1.21
CA THR A 20 -15.91 15.06 -1.17
C THR A 20 -15.81 13.64 -1.72
N LYS A 21 -14.70 13.27 -2.38
CA LYS A 21 -14.49 11.96 -2.99
C LYS A 21 -13.23 11.29 -2.41
N ALA A 22 -13.29 10.00 -2.13
CA ALA A 22 -12.11 9.26 -1.69
C ALA A 22 -11.04 9.21 -2.79
N LYS A 23 -9.77 9.41 -2.42
CA LYS A 23 -8.61 9.35 -3.33
C LYS A 23 -8.61 8.07 -4.18
N ALA A 24 -8.84 6.92 -3.55
CA ALA A 24 -8.84 5.61 -4.19
C ALA A 24 -9.90 5.47 -5.31
N LEU A 25 -10.94 6.31 -5.29
CA LEU A 25 -12.04 6.30 -6.25
C LEU A 25 -11.87 7.35 -7.37
N LEU A 26 -10.79 8.14 -7.37
CA LEU A 26 -10.43 8.98 -8.50
C LEU A 26 -10.28 8.12 -9.77
N GLU A 27 -10.56 8.69 -10.93
CA GLU A 27 -10.63 7.95 -12.19
C GLU A 27 -9.33 8.08 -12.98
N TYR A 28 -8.91 6.97 -13.55
CA TYR A 28 -7.77 6.91 -14.45
C TYR A 28 -8.01 5.81 -15.50
N LYS A 29 -7.77 6.13 -16.78
CA LYS A 29 -8.04 5.22 -17.92
C LYS A 29 -9.43 4.57 -17.84
N GLY A 30 -10.45 5.36 -17.51
CA GLY A 30 -11.86 4.94 -17.51
C GLY A 30 -12.34 4.11 -16.32
N LYS A 31 -11.52 3.92 -15.26
CA LYS A 31 -11.94 3.25 -14.03
C LYS A 31 -11.31 3.85 -12.77
N ALA A 32 -11.87 3.54 -11.60
CA ALA A 32 -11.31 3.98 -10.32
C ALA A 32 -9.88 3.45 -10.10
N LEU A 33 -9.01 4.22 -9.44
CA LEU A 33 -7.63 3.80 -9.11
C LEU A 33 -7.59 2.42 -8.46
N ILE A 34 -8.43 2.22 -7.44
CA ILE A 34 -8.52 0.94 -6.74
C ILE A 34 -8.97 -0.22 -7.62
N SER A 35 -9.76 0.02 -8.68
CA SER A 35 -10.16 -1.03 -9.61
C SER A 35 -8.95 -1.58 -10.38
N HIS A 36 -7.96 -0.74 -10.72
CA HIS A 36 -6.71 -1.23 -11.34
C HIS A 36 -5.97 -2.23 -10.45
N VAL A 37 -5.99 -2.02 -9.13
CA VAL A 37 -5.39 -2.93 -8.16
C VAL A 37 -6.21 -4.21 -8.03
N VAL A 38 -7.53 -4.09 -7.87
CA VAL A 38 -8.45 -5.25 -7.73
C VAL A 38 -8.36 -6.19 -8.93
N ASP A 39 -8.32 -5.65 -10.15
CA ASP A 39 -8.26 -6.43 -11.38
C ASP A 39 -6.97 -7.26 -11.52
N LYS A 40 -5.88 -6.80 -10.89
CA LYS A 40 -4.57 -7.47 -10.95
C LYS A 40 -4.42 -8.60 -9.95
N ILE A 41 -5.23 -8.63 -8.89
CA ILE A 41 -5.16 -9.67 -7.87
C ILE A 41 -5.66 -10.99 -8.49
N PRO A 42 -4.90 -12.10 -8.41
CA PRO A 42 -5.35 -13.41 -8.91
C PRO A 42 -6.70 -13.85 -8.35
N GLN A 43 -7.48 -14.59 -9.14
CA GLN A 43 -8.70 -15.26 -8.64
C GLN A 43 -8.35 -16.23 -7.50
N GLY A 44 -9.28 -16.40 -6.54
CA GLY A 44 -9.07 -17.25 -5.36
C GLY A 44 -8.37 -16.57 -4.17
N ILE A 45 -7.85 -15.35 -4.33
CA ILE A 45 -7.42 -14.50 -3.21
C ILE A 45 -8.61 -13.66 -2.74
N ASP A 46 -8.98 -13.80 -1.46
CA ASP A 46 -9.97 -12.94 -0.82
C ASP A 46 -9.48 -11.50 -0.74
N ILE A 47 -10.29 -10.54 -1.22
CA ILE A 47 -9.93 -9.13 -1.24
C ILE A 47 -10.70 -8.40 -0.13
N LEU A 48 -9.95 -7.77 0.77
CA LEU A 48 -10.43 -6.82 1.74
C LEU A 48 -9.99 -5.42 1.30
N VAL A 49 -10.88 -4.44 1.42
CA VAL A 49 -10.58 -3.01 1.15
C VAL A 49 -10.97 -2.22 2.37
N ASN A 50 -10.01 -1.57 3.03
CA ASN A 50 -10.37 -0.67 4.13
C ASN A 50 -10.75 0.72 3.62
N THR A 51 -11.67 1.37 4.31
CA THR A 51 -12.09 2.74 4.01
C THR A 51 -12.63 3.42 5.26
N ASN A 52 -12.78 4.74 5.22
CA ASN A 52 -13.36 5.52 6.32
C ASN A 52 -14.88 5.58 6.19
N LYS A 53 -15.57 5.66 7.34
CA LYS A 53 -17.03 5.88 7.41
C LYS A 53 -17.47 7.10 6.62
N LYS A 54 -16.64 8.16 6.56
CA LYS A 54 -16.85 9.33 5.69
C LYS A 54 -17.16 8.97 4.23
N PHE A 55 -16.48 7.96 3.68
CA PHE A 55 -16.54 7.59 2.26
C PHE A 55 -17.30 6.27 2.01
N GLU A 56 -17.93 5.67 3.03
CA GLU A 56 -18.55 4.35 2.91
C GLU A 56 -19.55 4.27 1.76
N ALA A 57 -20.41 5.27 1.61
CA ALA A 57 -21.44 5.27 0.57
C ALA A 57 -20.82 5.22 -0.85
N ASP A 58 -19.70 5.90 -1.06
CA ASP A 58 -19.00 5.93 -2.35
C ASP A 58 -18.36 4.58 -2.64
N PHE A 59 -17.70 3.98 -1.65
CA PHE A 59 -17.13 2.65 -1.77
C PHE A 59 -18.18 1.57 -1.96
N ARG A 60 -19.37 1.69 -1.35
CA ARG A 60 -20.50 0.77 -1.58
C ARG A 60 -21.00 0.84 -3.03
N ARG A 61 -21.09 2.05 -3.60
CA ARG A 61 -21.45 2.24 -5.01
C ARG A 61 -20.39 1.64 -5.93
N TRP A 62 -19.11 1.90 -5.68
CA TRP A 62 -18.00 1.28 -6.41
C TRP A 62 -18.01 -0.25 -6.28
N GLN A 63 -18.21 -0.78 -5.07
CA GLN A 63 -18.28 -2.23 -4.84
C GLN A 63 -19.38 -2.89 -5.67
N ALA A 64 -20.52 -2.21 -5.85
CA ALA A 64 -21.64 -2.70 -6.65
C ALA A 64 -21.37 -2.71 -8.17
N THR A 65 -20.33 -2.03 -8.65
CA THR A 65 -19.93 -2.06 -10.07
C THR A 65 -18.90 -3.16 -10.38
N LEU A 66 -18.46 -3.92 -9.39
CA LEU A 66 -17.43 -4.94 -9.58
C LEU A 66 -18.05 -6.29 -9.97
N ASP A 67 -17.45 -6.96 -10.94
CA ASP A 67 -17.76 -8.36 -11.29
C ASP A 67 -17.10 -9.38 -10.35
N ARG A 68 -16.49 -8.90 -9.26
CA ARG A 68 -15.77 -9.71 -8.28
C ARG A 68 -16.10 -9.29 -6.85
N ALA A 69 -16.24 -10.29 -5.98
CA ALA A 69 -16.47 -10.07 -4.56
C ALA A 69 -15.27 -9.36 -3.89
N VAL A 70 -15.58 -8.28 -3.18
CA VAL A 70 -14.65 -7.54 -2.31
C VAL A 70 -15.34 -7.35 -0.96
N THR A 71 -14.62 -7.51 0.14
CA THR A 71 -15.13 -7.19 1.49
C THR A 71 -14.71 -5.79 1.88
N LEU A 72 -15.69 -4.89 2.10
CA LEU A 72 -15.41 -3.57 2.65
C LEU A 72 -15.19 -3.63 4.17
N CYS A 73 -14.10 -2.99 4.59
CA CYS A 73 -13.62 -2.88 5.95
C CYS A 73 -13.75 -1.40 6.38
N VAL A 74 -14.93 -1.02 6.89
CA VAL A 74 -15.28 0.39 7.18
C VAL A 74 -14.83 0.78 8.59
N GLU A 75 -13.87 1.68 8.67
CA GLU A 75 -13.34 2.26 9.91
C GLU A 75 -14.27 3.38 10.40
N PRO A 76 -14.54 3.51 11.71
CA PRO A 76 -15.42 4.55 12.28
C PRO A 76 -14.75 5.94 12.31
N VAL A 77 -14.18 6.35 11.17
CA VAL A 77 -13.36 7.54 10.97
C VAL A 77 -14.10 8.51 10.05
N PHE A 78 -14.20 9.76 10.48
CA PHE A 78 -14.85 10.85 9.73
C PHE A 78 -13.90 11.98 9.36
N THR A 79 -12.81 12.18 10.12
CA THR A 79 -11.80 13.23 9.87
C THR A 79 -10.38 12.66 9.89
N GLU A 80 -9.41 13.42 9.37
CA GLU A 80 -8.01 12.98 9.28
C GLU A 80 -7.38 12.77 10.66
N GLU A 81 -7.77 13.58 11.65
CA GLU A 81 -7.28 13.49 13.03
C GLU A 81 -7.69 12.18 13.72
N GLN A 82 -8.75 11.54 13.23
CA GLN A 82 -9.25 10.26 13.72
C GLN A 82 -8.62 9.06 12.99
N ALA A 83 -7.87 9.29 11.91
CA ALA A 83 -7.36 8.23 11.06
C ALA A 83 -6.39 7.31 11.82
N PHE A 84 -6.52 6.01 11.59
CA PHE A 84 -5.66 5.03 12.26
C PHE A 84 -4.22 5.02 11.71
N GLY A 85 -3.99 5.59 10.53
CA GLY A 85 -2.75 5.42 9.78
C GLY A 85 -2.69 4.07 9.06
N ALA A 86 -1.73 3.90 8.14
CA ALA A 86 -1.66 2.69 7.31
C ALA A 86 -1.36 1.42 8.13
N VAL A 87 -0.40 1.51 9.05
CA VAL A 87 0.01 0.42 9.95
C VAL A 87 -1.08 0.18 10.99
N GLY A 88 -1.65 1.25 11.54
CA GLY A 88 -2.74 1.16 12.49
C GLY A 88 -4.01 0.52 11.92
N SER A 89 -4.39 0.85 10.69
CA SER A 89 -5.48 0.19 9.96
C SER A 89 -5.18 -1.28 9.68
N LEU A 90 -3.95 -1.59 9.27
CA LEU A 90 -3.50 -2.96 9.00
C LEU A 90 -3.61 -3.84 10.26
N ASP A 91 -3.05 -3.41 11.39
CA ASP A 91 -3.15 -4.11 12.68
C ASP A 91 -4.61 -4.25 13.15
N TYR A 92 -5.42 -3.20 13.01
CA TYR A 92 -6.84 -3.23 13.38
C TYR A 92 -7.59 -4.32 12.59
N TRP A 93 -7.47 -4.35 11.26
CA TRP A 93 -8.21 -5.29 10.43
C TRP A 93 -7.68 -6.71 10.48
N ILE A 94 -6.37 -6.91 10.66
CA ILE A 94 -5.80 -8.24 10.94
C ILE A 94 -6.49 -8.86 12.16
N ARG A 95 -6.60 -8.11 13.26
CA ARG A 95 -7.25 -8.59 14.49
C ARG A 95 -8.76 -8.75 14.32
N ALA A 96 -9.44 -7.74 13.79
CA ALA A 96 -10.89 -7.73 13.64
C ALA A 96 -11.41 -8.85 12.72
N LYS A 97 -10.63 -9.21 11.69
CA LYS A 97 -10.95 -10.29 10.74
C LYS A 97 -10.26 -11.61 11.06
N LYS A 98 -9.50 -11.68 12.17
CA LYS A 98 -8.73 -12.86 12.59
C LYS A 98 -7.88 -13.44 11.46
N ILE A 99 -7.17 -12.57 10.75
CA ILE A 99 -6.32 -12.96 9.62
C ILE A 99 -5.09 -13.68 10.17
N ASN A 100 -4.93 -14.95 9.79
CA ASN A 100 -3.79 -15.79 10.15
C ASN A 100 -3.09 -16.38 8.90
N ASP A 101 -3.48 -15.94 7.71
CA ASP A 101 -2.86 -16.28 6.43
C ASP A 101 -1.79 -15.25 6.06
N ASP A 102 -0.90 -15.60 5.12
CA ASP A 102 -0.09 -14.59 4.44
C ASP A 102 -0.98 -13.49 3.86
N LEU A 103 -0.51 -12.24 3.94
CA LEU A 103 -1.30 -11.07 3.62
C LEU A 103 -0.60 -10.22 2.55
N LEU A 104 -1.22 -10.15 1.37
CA LEU A 104 -0.86 -9.22 0.31
C LEU A 104 -1.44 -7.83 0.61
N VAL A 105 -0.58 -6.88 0.97
CA VAL A 105 -0.96 -5.49 1.26
C VAL A 105 -0.59 -4.61 0.08
N ILE A 106 -1.55 -3.81 -0.41
CA ILE A 106 -1.34 -2.90 -1.54
C ILE A 106 -1.99 -1.55 -1.23
N ALA A 107 -1.27 -0.43 -1.43
CA ALA A 107 -1.89 0.89 -1.40
C ALA A 107 -2.78 1.12 -2.64
N SER A 108 -4.00 1.63 -2.42
CA SER A 108 -5.04 1.78 -3.47
C SER A 108 -4.75 2.85 -4.53
N ASP A 109 -3.77 3.71 -4.29
CA ASP A 109 -3.34 4.81 -5.14
C ASP A 109 -2.17 4.46 -6.06
N ASN A 110 -1.71 3.21 -6.02
CA ASN A 110 -0.75 2.68 -6.96
C ASN A 110 -1.42 2.33 -8.29
N TYR A 111 -0.91 2.91 -9.37
CA TYR A 111 -1.05 2.33 -10.70
C TYR A 111 0.26 1.65 -11.07
N PHE A 112 0.22 0.38 -11.44
CA PHE A 112 1.40 -0.36 -11.88
C PHE A 112 1.09 -1.32 -13.01
N GLU A 113 2.03 -1.50 -13.93
CA GLU A 113 1.92 -2.44 -15.04
C GLU A 113 2.57 -3.79 -14.73
N PHE A 114 3.40 -3.89 -13.69
CA PHE A 114 4.07 -5.15 -13.32
C PHE A 114 3.09 -6.31 -13.07
N ASP A 115 3.57 -7.52 -13.33
CA ASP A 115 2.85 -8.78 -13.23
C ASP A 115 2.73 -9.22 -11.76
N LEU A 116 1.58 -8.90 -11.15
CA LEU A 116 1.30 -9.24 -9.75
C LEU A 116 1.34 -10.76 -9.48
N PRO A 117 0.80 -11.65 -10.34
CA PRO A 117 1.03 -13.09 -10.23
C PRO A 117 2.51 -13.49 -10.13
N LYS A 118 3.40 -12.93 -10.94
CA LYS A 118 4.85 -13.22 -10.85
C LYS A 118 5.46 -12.74 -9.53
N PHE A 119 5.06 -11.56 -9.05
CA PHE A 119 5.48 -11.08 -7.73
C PHE A 119 5.04 -12.03 -6.61
N ILE A 120 3.79 -12.49 -6.64
CA ILE A 120 3.27 -13.47 -5.67
C ILE A 120 4.04 -14.79 -5.78
N ALA A 121 4.34 -15.26 -6.99
CA ALA A 121 5.12 -16.48 -7.20
C ALA A 121 6.59 -16.36 -6.72
N ALA A 122 7.13 -15.15 -6.59
CA ALA A 122 8.48 -14.92 -6.09
C ALA A 122 8.58 -14.93 -4.55
N TYR A 123 7.44 -14.93 -3.84
CA TYR A 123 7.37 -15.05 -2.39
C TYR A 123 7.72 -16.48 -1.97
N ASN A 124 8.62 -16.61 -0.99
CA ASN A 124 9.17 -17.91 -0.57
C ASN A 124 8.32 -18.60 0.51
N GLY A 125 7.19 -18.03 0.93
CA GLY A 125 6.37 -18.57 2.03
C GLY A 125 6.91 -18.24 3.43
N GLU A 126 8.05 -17.56 3.50
CA GLU A 126 8.74 -17.27 4.76
C GLU A 126 8.93 -15.77 4.90
N ASN A 127 9.82 -15.13 4.16
CA ASN A 127 10.25 -13.75 4.42
C ASN A 127 9.34 -12.72 3.75
N THR A 128 9.09 -11.61 4.46
CA THR A 128 8.32 -10.50 3.89
C THR A 128 8.88 -10.12 2.53
N LEU A 129 8.02 -10.01 1.51
CA LEU A 129 8.43 -9.61 0.16
C LEU A 129 7.89 -8.23 -0.15
N ALA A 130 8.76 -7.31 -0.55
CA ALA A 130 8.41 -5.96 -0.99
C ALA A 130 8.59 -5.82 -2.50
N ALA A 131 7.62 -5.22 -3.18
CA ALA A 131 7.81 -4.80 -4.56
C ALA A 131 8.67 -3.52 -4.59
N VAL A 132 9.76 -3.56 -5.34
CA VAL A 132 10.78 -2.51 -5.42
C VAL A 132 10.89 -2.02 -6.86
N TYR A 133 10.74 -0.71 -7.04
CA TYR A 133 10.83 -0.07 -8.34
C TYR A 133 12.09 0.79 -8.43
N ASP A 134 12.75 0.78 -9.59
CA ASP A 134 13.83 1.73 -9.87
C ASP A 134 13.25 2.98 -10.52
N ILE A 135 13.21 4.09 -9.77
CA ILE A 135 12.71 5.36 -10.30
C ILE A 135 13.70 6.03 -11.27
N GLY A 136 14.90 5.45 -11.43
CA GLY A 136 16.00 5.92 -12.27
C GLY A 136 16.71 7.16 -11.72
N ASP A 137 15.94 8.22 -11.44
CA ASP A 137 16.45 9.46 -10.88
C ASP A 137 16.44 9.43 -9.35
N LYS A 138 17.63 9.21 -8.78
CA LYS A 138 17.88 9.20 -7.33
C LYS A 138 17.34 10.44 -6.61
N SER A 139 17.31 11.61 -7.26
CA SER A 139 16.80 12.85 -6.61
C SER A 139 15.30 12.78 -6.30
N LYS A 140 14.53 12.06 -7.13
CA LYS A 140 13.09 11.86 -6.97
C LYS A 140 12.74 10.83 -5.90
N ALA A 141 13.68 9.96 -5.53
CA ALA A 141 13.48 8.89 -4.56
C ALA A 141 13.19 9.40 -3.13
N SER A 142 13.53 10.66 -2.82
CA SER A 142 13.28 11.32 -1.51
C SER A 142 11.80 11.40 -1.13
N GLN A 143 10.89 11.13 -2.06
CA GLN A 143 9.44 11.13 -1.83
C GLN A 143 8.91 9.77 -1.34
N TYR A 144 9.75 8.73 -1.28
CA TYR A 144 9.34 7.34 -1.05
C TYR A 144 10.22 6.63 0.00
N GLY A 145 9.91 5.38 0.29
CA GLY A 145 10.76 4.48 1.07
C GLY A 145 11.93 3.99 0.22
N VAL A 146 13.12 4.58 0.40
CA VAL A 146 14.33 4.26 -0.37
C VAL A 146 14.96 2.98 0.14
N VAL A 147 15.22 2.06 -0.79
CA VAL A 147 15.69 0.70 -0.51
C VAL A 147 17.16 0.56 -0.90
N HIS A 148 17.93 -0.08 -0.03
CA HIS A 148 19.25 -0.63 -0.35
C HIS A 148 19.17 -2.17 -0.31
N LEU A 149 19.51 -2.81 -1.43
CA LEU A 149 19.48 -4.26 -1.57
C LEU A 149 20.89 -4.86 -1.42
N ASP A 150 20.97 -5.96 -0.68
CA ASP A 150 22.09 -6.91 -0.66
C ASP A 150 21.59 -8.24 -1.25
N GLY A 151 21.85 -8.45 -2.55
CA GLY A 151 21.18 -9.50 -3.33
C GLY A 151 19.67 -9.29 -3.36
N ARG A 152 18.91 -10.26 -2.82
CA ARG A 152 17.44 -10.15 -2.66
C ARG A 152 17.03 -9.53 -1.33
N LYS A 153 17.92 -9.41 -0.35
CA LYS A 153 17.59 -8.90 0.98
C LYS A 153 17.57 -7.37 0.96
N ILE A 154 16.58 -6.78 1.63
CA ILE A 154 16.60 -5.35 1.94
C ILE A 154 17.51 -5.15 3.15
N ALA A 155 18.69 -4.60 2.91
CA ALA A 155 19.68 -4.32 3.96
C ALA A 155 19.32 -3.04 4.75
N GLU A 156 18.74 -2.05 4.07
CA GLU A 156 18.29 -0.80 4.68
C GLU A 156 17.04 -0.30 3.93
N LEU A 157 16.07 0.23 4.69
CA LEU A 157 15.00 1.06 4.14
C LEU A 157 14.92 2.36 4.93
N ALA A 158 14.96 3.48 4.22
CA ALA A 158 14.78 4.82 4.78
C ALA A 158 13.52 5.46 4.21
N GLU A 159 12.57 5.84 5.07
CA GLU A 159 11.34 6.53 4.66
C GLU A 159 11.62 8.01 4.37
N LYS A 160 11.42 8.42 3.10
CA LYS A 160 11.54 9.80 2.62
C LYS A 160 12.83 10.51 3.08
N PRO A 161 14.01 9.93 2.82
CA PRO A 161 15.27 10.53 3.25
C PRO A 161 15.54 11.82 2.47
N ALA A 162 16.03 12.84 3.17
CA ALA A 162 16.45 14.09 2.53
C ALA A 162 17.56 13.89 1.49
N GLN A 163 18.40 12.87 1.69
CA GLN A 163 19.48 12.48 0.77
C GLN A 163 19.36 10.98 0.44
N PRO A 164 18.65 10.60 -0.64
CA PRO A 164 18.50 9.21 -1.05
C PRO A 164 19.85 8.56 -1.39
N LYS A 165 20.09 7.37 -0.84
CA LYS A 165 21.28 6.55 -1.14
C LYS A 165 21.13 5.70 -2.41
N SER A 166 19.91 5.55 -2.91
CA SER A 166 19.54 4.67 -4.02
C SER A 166 18.35 5.26 -4.79
N SER A 167 18.18 4.86 -6.06
CA SER A 167 16.97 5.12 -6.85
C SER A 167 15.88 4.06 -6.66
N LEU A 168 16.20 2.96 -5.96
CA LEU A 168 15.25 1.90 -5.65
C LEU A 168 14.29 2.36 -4.55
N VAL A 169 12.99 2.19 -4.78
CA VAL A 169 11.93 2.58 -3.84
C VAL A 169 10.93 1.45 -3.63
N ALA A 170 10.47 1.28 -2.40
CA ALA A 170 9.37 0.36 -2.08
C ALA A 170 8.02 1.03 -2.42
N ILE A 171 7.17 0.33 -3.17
CA ILE A 171 5.95 0.92 -3.75
C ILE A 171 4.67 0.62 -2.96
N ALA A 172 4.78 0.39 -1.65
CA ALA A 172 3.62 0.04 -0.82
C ALA A 172 2.82 -1.19 -1.31
N CYS A 173 3.52 -2.17 -1.90
CA CYS A 173 3.01 -3.49 -2.24
C CYS A 173 3.89 -4.54 -1.57
N TYR A 174 3.32 -5.29 -0.62
CA TYR A 174 4.04 -6.21 0.25
C TYR A 174 3.30 -7.53 0.41
N ILE A 175 4.02 -8.62 0.63
CA ILE A 175 3.46 -9.86 1.18
C ILE A 175 4.03 -10.06 2.57
N PHE A 176 3.16 -10.12 3.57
CA PHE A 176 3.53 -10.29 4.97
C PHE A 176 3.16 -11.70 5.46
N PRO A 177 4.12 -12.47 6.02
CA PRO A 177 3.81 -13.71 6.73
C PRO A 177 3.13 -13.40 8.09
N PRO A 178 2.25 -14.27 8.62
CA PRO A 178 1.55 -14.04 9.89
C PRO A 178 2.46 -13.72 11.09
N ARG A 179 3.69 -14.25 11.11
CA ARG A 179 4.64 -14.04 12.22
C ARG A 179 5.02 -12.57 12.43
N ILE A 180 4.88 -11.70 11.42
CA ILE A 180 5.21 -10.27 11.56
C ILE A 180 4.06 -9.47 12.15
N PHE A 181 2.83 -9.99 12.17
CA PHE A 181 1.66 -9.22 12.62
C PHE A 181 1.82 -8.66 14.05
N PRO A 182 2.43 -9.37 15.02
CA PRO A 182 2.75 -8.80 16.33
C PRO A 182 3.67 -7.57 16.28
N LEU A 183 4.54 -7.45 15.27
CA LEU A 183 5.48 -6.34 15.11
C LEU A 183 4.77 -5.04 14.67
N LEU A 184 3.62 -5.14 13.99
CA LEU A 184 2.82 -3.96 13.62
C LEU A 184 2.40 -3.17 14.86
N PHE A 185 2.01 -3.87 15.93
CA PHE A 185 1.65 -3.27 17.21
C PHE A 185 2.85 -2.62 17.92
N GLN A 186 4.00 -3.28 17.89
CA GLN A 186 5.23 -2.80 18.53
C GLN A 186 5.82 -1.57 17.82
N CYS A 187 5.60 -1.45 16.51
CA CYS A 187 6.08 -0.33 15.70
C CYS A 187 5.23 0.94 15.86
N ARG A 188 4.04 0.88 16.49
CA ARG A 188 3.16 2.06 16.61
C ARG A 188 3.91 3.19 17.32
N PRO A 189 4.10 4.34 16.66
CA PRO A 189 5.09 5.31 17.12
C PRO A 189 4.60 6.15 18.30
N GLN A 190 5.51 6.48 19.21
CA GLN A 190 5.39 7.66 20.08
C GLN A 190 5.86 8.88 19.26
N GLY A 191 4.96 9.50 18.48
CA GLY A 191 5.19 10.81 17.85
C GLY A 191 5.70 10.84 16.39
N ARG A 192 5.88 9.70 15.70
CA ARG A 192 6.11 9.66 14.23
C ARG A 192 4.80 9.50 13.46
N LYS A 193 4.78 9.90 12.18
CA LYS A 193 3.65 9.62 11.28
C LYS A 193 3.55 8.11 11.01
N ASP A 194 2.36 7.56 11.18
CA ASP A 194 2.04 6.17 10.85
C ASP A 194 2.00 5.98 9.33
N ASN A 195 2.99 5.27 8.78
CA ASN A 195 3.08 4.90 7.36
C ASN A 195 3.82 3.57 7.20
N LEU A 196 3.62 2.91 6.06
CA LEU A 196 4.23 1.59 5.79
C LEU A 196 5.75 1.65 5.69
N GLY A 197 6.34 2.70 5.11
CA GLY A 197 7.79 2.78 4.98
C GLY A 197 8.52 2.80 6.32
N ASN A 198 8.00 3.55 7.30
CA ASN A 198 8.48 3.49 8.68
C ASN A 198 8.35 2.09 9.29
N PHE A 199 7.26 1.37 9.00
CA PHE A 199 7.10 0.00 9.46
C PHE A 199 8.09 -0.97 8.80
N ILE A 200 8.31 -0.88 7.49
CA ILE A 200 9.32 -1.72 6.82
C ILE A 200 10.72 -1.38 7.33
N SER A 201 11.03 -0.09 7.55
CA SER A 201 12.29 0.35 8.16
C SER A 201 12.51 -0.26 9.54
N TYR A 202 11.46 -0.32 10.37
CA TYR A 202 11.51 -1.05 11.64
C TYR A 202 11.65 -2.58 11.43
N LEU A 203 10.95 -3.14 10.44
CA LEU A 203 10.92 -4.57 10.18
C LEU A 203 12.28 -5.10 9.72
N VAL A 204 13.03 -4.36 8.90
CA VAL A 204 14.36 -4.78 8.43
C VAL A 204 15.38 -4.91 9.57
N GLU A 205 15.15 -4.26 10.71
CA GLU A 205 15.97 -4.40 11.92
C GLU A 205 15.59 -5.63 12.77
N LYS A 206 14.41 -6.22 12.54
CA LYS A 206 13.79 -7.25 13.39
C LYS A 206 13.56 -8.58 12.70
N ASP A 207 13.39 -8.57 11.39
CA ASP A 207 13.12 -9.74 10.57
C ASP A 207 13.77 -9.58 9.19
N GLU A 208 13.85 -10.67 8.45
CA GLU A 208 14.34 -10.65 7.08
C GLU A 208 13.25 -10.20 6.12
N VAL A 209 13.59 -9.19 5.30
CA VAL A 209 12.74 -8.65 4.25
C VAL A 209 13.46 -8.79 2.91
N HIS A 210 12.76 -9.32 1.91
CA HIS A 210 13.26 -9.46 0.55
C HIS A 210 12.62 -8.42 -0.38
N GLY A 211 13.38 -7.97 -1.36
CA GLY A 211 12.92 -7.14 -2.48
C GLY A 211 12.67 -7.96 -3.73
N TYR A 212 11.58 -7.66 -4.43
CA TYR A 212 11.32 -8.07 -5.81
C TYR A 212 11.42 -6.84 -6.69
N THR A 213 12.48 -6.77 -7.50
CA THR A 213 12.70 -5.64 -8.41
C THR A 213 11.93 -5.83 -9.71
N PHE A 214 11.34 -4.74 -10.22
CA PHE A 214 10.69 -4.70 -11.52
C PHE A 214 10.94 -3.35 -12.21
N SER A 215 10.73 -3.32 -13.53
CA SER A 215 10.96 -2.14 -14.38
C SER A 215 9.73 -1.70 -15.18
N ASP A 216 8.63 -2.45 -15.10
CA ASP A 216 7.34 -2.04 -15.70
C ASP A 216 6.83 -0.74 -15.08
N ALA A 217 6.04 0.02 -15.84
CA ALA A 217 5.59 1.34 -15.42
C ALA A 217 4.87 1.31 -14.07
N TRP A 218 5.22 2.27 -13.20
CA TRP A 218 4.55 2.51 -11.93
C TRP A 218 4.38 4.02 -11.69
N PHE A 219 3.23 4.38 -11.13
CA PHE A 219 2.89 5.74 -10.73
C PHE A 219 2.21 5.73 -9.36
N ASP A 220 2.77 6.48 -8.40
CA ASP A 220 2.08 6.88 -7.17
C ASP A 220 1.26 8.13 -7.44
N ILE A 221 -0.06 7.99 -7.46
CA ILE A 221 -0.96 9.11 -7.73
C ILE A 221 -1.16 9.89 -6.43
N GLY A 222 -0.11 10.57 -5.99
CA GLY A 222 0.01 11.19 -4.66
C GLY A 222 -0.34 12.68 -4.57
N SER A 223 -0.32 13.39 -5.71
CA SER A 223 -0.52 14.84 -5.80
C SER A 223 -1.33 15.23 -7.03
N ILE A 224 -1.82 16.48 -7.07
CA ILE A 224 -2.62 17.00 -8.18
C ILE A 224 -1.81 17.02 -9.46
N GLU A 225 -0.54 17.41 -9.38
CA GLU A 225 0.37 17.50 -10.53
C GLU A 225 0.54 16.12 -11.18
N VAL A 226 0.76 15.08 -10.36
CA VAL A 226 0.87 13.70 -10.86
C VAL A 226 -0.46 13.22 -11.43
N TYR A 227 -1.58 13.47 -10.74
CA TYR A 227 -2.89 13.05 -11.23
C TYR A 227 -3.24 13.71 -12.57
N GLN A 228 -2.92 14.99 -12.74
CA GLN A 228 -3.16 15.75 -13.97
C GLN A 228 -2.22 15.34 -15.10
N SER A 229 -0.96 15.03 -14.81
CA SER A 229 0.00 14.58 -15.85
C SER A 229 -0.36 13.21 -16.45
N LEU A 230 -1.28 12.49 -15.83
CA LEU A 230 -1.75 11.19 -16.26
C LEU A 230 -3.07 11.25 -17.06
N GLN A 231 -3.80 12.37 -17.05
CA GLN A 231 -5.02 12.52 -17.84
C GLN A 231 -4.70 12.77 -19.32
#